data_AF-A0A225UFI9-F1
#
_entry.id   AF-A0A225UFI9-F1
#
_cell.length_a   1.000
_cell.length_b   1.000
_cell.length_c   1.000
_cell.angle_alpha   90.00
_cell.angle_beta   90.00
_cell.angle_gamma   90.00
#
_symmetry.space_group_name_H-M   'P 1'
#
loop_
_entity.id
_entity.type
_entity.pdbx_description
1 polymer ?
#
loop_
_entity_poly.entity_id
_entity_poly.type
_entity_poly.pdbx_seq_one_letter_code
_entity_poly.pdbx_strand_id
1 'polypeptide(L)'
;MQTMMAEDVTDGVVFGVDAMMESMIFQSKCYTKFEICPLCMEKNDQNSLIVSTISEFTISEDTLYYGFPNLMENGRWPTLTDKMIGNKIVAHGSTLFKWDCVNDRVTQLYHRVDLFTPLLKLLGNLEDVARVFDNAKISPEGLVNVTET
;
A
#
# COMPACT_ATOMS: atom_id res chain seq x y z
N MET A 1 -8.44 14.35 -7.96
CA MET A 1 -7.10 13.80 -8.21
C MET A 1 -6.60 14.07 -9.61
N GLN A 2 -7.36 13.80 -10.68
CA GLN A 2 -6.90 14.04 -12.07
C GLN A 2 -6.42 15.47 -12.37
N THR A 3 -6.99 16.49 -11.73
CA THR A 3 -6.55 17.89 -11.91
C THR A 3 -5.33 18.28 -11.07
N MET A 4 -4.95 17.46 -10.07
CA MET A 4 -3.83 17.71 -9.16
C MET A 4 -2.55 16.96 -9.58
N MET A 5 -2.68 15.91 -10.40
CA MET A 5 -1.57 15.12 -10.92
C MET A 5 -1.24 15.52 -12.35
N ALA A 6 0.03 15.43 -12.72
CA ALA A 6 0.47 15.54 -14.10
C ALA A 6 0.05 14.28 -14.87
N GLU A 7 -0.04 14.40 -16.20
CA GLU A 7 -0.44 13.27 -17.06
C GLU A 7 0.56 12.11 -17.00
N ASP A 8 1.83 12.42 -16.70
CA ASP A 8 2.97 11.51 -16.60
C ASP A 8 3.34 11.14 -15.14
N VAL A 9 2.41 11.32 -14.19
CA VAL A 9 2.65 10.99 -12.77
C VAL A 9 3.11 9.54 -12.57
N THR A 10 4.03 9.32 -11.64
CA THR A 10 4.54 7.97 -11.33
C THR A 10 4.82 7.76 -9.84
N ASP A 11 4.69 6.52 -9.38
CA ASP A 11 5.16 6.04 -8.06
C ASP A 11 6.43 5.17 -8.17
N GLY A 12 7.05 5.14 -9.35
CA GLY A 12 8.19 4.28 -9.69
C GLY A 12 7.82 2.87 -10.15
N VAL A 13 6.54 2.49 -10.05
CA VAL A 13 6.01 1.20 -10.53
C VAL A 13 5.00 1.44 -11.65
N VAL A 14 4.04 2.35 -11.45
CA VAL A 14 3.04 2.74 -12.44
C VAL A 14 3.38 4.09 -13.08
N PHE A 15 2.90 4.30 -14.30
CA PHE A 15 3.09 5.54 -15.06
C PHE A 15 1.77 6.04 -15.63
N GLY A 16 1.48 7.31 -15.41
CA GLY A 16 0.29 8.00 -15.87
C GLY A 16 -0.82 8.06 -14.84
N VAL A 17 -1.66 9.09 -14.96
CA VAL A 17 -2.72 9.38 -13.97
C VAL A 17 -3.75 8.26 -13.86
N ASP A 18 -4.09 7.60 -14.96
CA ASP A 18 -5.08 6.52 -14.96
C ASP A 18 -4.55 5.28 -14.23
N ALA A 19 -3.32 4.84 -14.53
CA ALA A 19 -2.69 3.72 -13.84
C ALA A 19 -2.49 4.00 -12.34
N MET A 20 -2.15 5.24 -11.98
CA MET A 20 -2.06 5.67 -10.58
C MET A 20 -3.42 5.58 -9.87
N MET A 21 -4.48 6.06 -10.52
CA MET A 21 -5.84 5.97 -9.97
C MET A 21 -6.32 4.52 -9.82
N GLU A 22 -6.02 3.65 -10.79
CA GLU A 22 -6.33 2.22 -10.70
C GLU A 22 -5.62 1.55 -9.52
N SER A 23 -4.33 1.86 -9.30
CA SER A 23 -3.55 1.38 -8.15
C SER A 23 -4.18 1.85 -6.83
N MET A 24 -4.54 3.14 -6.72
CA MET A 24 -5.22 3.68 -5.53
C MET A 24 -6.60 3.05 -5.30
N ILE A 25 -7.38 2.82 -6.37
CA ILE A 25 -8.68 2.14 -6.27
C ILE A 25 -8.47 0.71 -5.78
N PHE A 26 -7.46 -0.01 -6.28
CA PHE A 26 -7.14 -1.35 -5.81
C PHE A 26 -6.76 -1.37 -4.32
N GLN A 27 -5.87 -0.47 -3.88
CA GLN A 27 -5.50 -0.35 -2.47
C GLN A 27 -6.70 -0.01 -1.59
N SER A 28 -7.63 0.84 -2.07
CA SER A 28 -8.85 1.18 -1.32
C SER A 28 -9.77 -0.03 -1.07
N LYS A 29 -9.74 -1.03 -1.97
CA LYS A 29 -10.44 -2.32 -1.76
C LYS A 29 -9.73 -3.20 -0.74
N CYS A 30 -8.40 -3.15 -0.68
CA CYS A 30 -7.63 -3.95 0.28
C CYS A 30 -7.80 -3.44 1.73
N TYR A 31 -8.01 -2.12 1.91
CA TYR A 31 -8.05 -1.48 3.21
C TYR A 31 -9.38 -0.75 3.42
N THR A 32 -10.47 -1.47 3.65
CA THR A 32 -11.83 -0.89 3.78
C THR A 32 -11.99 0.03 5.01
N LYS A 33 -11.15 -0.13 6.03
CA LYS A 33 -11.13 0.70 7.25
C LYS A 33 -9.70 1.03 7.64
N PHE A 34 -9.22 2.17 7.15
CA PHE A 34 -7.86 2.65 7.40
C PHE A 34 -7.93 4.07 7.99
N GLU A 35 -7.25 4.28 9.11
CA GLU A 35 -7.02 5.61 9.68
C GLU A 35 -5.57 5.99 9.38
N ILE A 36 -5.35 7.06 8.61
CA ILE A 36 -4.02 7.59 8.32
C ILE A 36 -3.81 8.84 9.14
N CYS A 37 -2.84 8.79 10.05
CA CYS A 37 -2.42 9.94 10.83
C CYS A 37 -1.09 10.46 10.28
N PRO A 38 -1.02 11.69 9.74
CA PRO A 38 0.24 12.31 9.39
C PRO A 38 1.02 12.60 10.69
N LEU A 39 2.22 12.04 10.79
CA LEU A 39 3.12 12.24 11.92
C LEU A 39 4.03 13.44 11.70
N CYS A 40 4.52 13.61 10.47
CA CYS A 40 5.45 14.67 10.12
C CYS A 40 5.26 15.07 8.66
N MET A 41 5.49 16.35 8.38
CA MET A 41 5.48 16.92 7.04
C MET A 41 6.79 17.68 6.86
N GLU A 42 7.67 17.14 6.04
CA GLU A 42 9.01 17.69 5.81
C GLU A 42 9.12 18.17 4.37
N LYS A 43 9.42 19.46 4.21
CA LYS A 43 9.74 20.02 2.90
C LYS A 43 11.18 19.60 2.55
N ASN A 44 11.31 18.70 1.59
CA ASN A 44 12.61 18.11 1.23
C ASN A 44 13.40 19.02 0.26
N ASP A 45 12.71 19.68 -0.67
CA ASP A 45 13.23 20.75 -1.53
C ASP A 45 12.12 21.76 -1.86
N GLN A 46 12.35 22.70 -2.80
CA GLN A 46 11.34 23.71 -3.16
C GLN A 46 10.01 23.12 -3.65
N ASN A 47 10.04 21.92 -4.23
CA ASN A 47 8.96 21.30 -4.98
C ASN A 47 8.66 19.86 -4.52
N SER A 48 9.06 19.52 -3.29
CA SER A 48 8.82 18.21 -2.71
C SER A 48 8.43 18.27 -1.24
N LEU A 49 7.56 17.32 -0.88
CA LEU A 49 7.04 17.14 0.46
C LEU A 49 7.09 15.66 0.80
N ILE A 50 7.72 15.32 1.91
CA ILE A 50 7.64 13.99 2.51
C ILE A 50 6.64 14.06 3.65
N VAL A 51 5.66 13.18 3.62
CA VAL A 51 4.67 13.01 4.68
C VAL A 51 4.88 11.65 5.31
N SER A 52 5.34 11.61 6.55
CA SER A 52 5.43 10.38 7.32
C SER A 52 4.07 10.09 7.95
N THR A 53 3.61 8.85 7.86
CA THR A 53 2.28 8.44 8.33
C THR A 53 2.37 7.24 9.26
N ILE A 54 1.38 7.14 10.14
CA ILE A 54 1.03 5.89 10.81
C ILE A 54 -0.39 5.51 10.39
N SER A 55 -0.56 4.25 10.01
CA SER A 55 -1.82 3.72 9.54
C SER A 55 -2.27 2.58 10.44
N GLU A 56 -3.47 2.68 11.00
CA GLU A 56 -4.13 1.55 11.67
C GLU A 56 -5.19 1.00 10.73
N PHE A 57 -5.15 -0.30 10.47
CA PHE A 57 -6.23 -0.98 9.75
C PHE A 57 -6.45 -2.40 10.27
N THR A 58 -7.68 -2.87 10.11
CA THR A 58 -8.08 -4.24 10.43
C THR A 58 -7.95 -5.10 9.18
N ILE A 59 -7.30 -6.26 9.29
CA ILE A 59 -7.21 -7.23 8.19
C ILE A 59 -8.60 -7.82 7.98
N SER A 60 -9.28 -7.43 6.90
CA SER A 60 -10.63 -7.88 6.56
C SER A 60 -10.60 -9.04 5.57
N GLU A 61 -11.76 -9.64 5.28
CA GLU A 61 -11.91 -10.57 4.17
C GLU A 61 -11.50 -9.93 2.83
N ASP A 62 -11.83 -8.66 2.61
CA ASP A 62 -11.41 -7.91 1.41
C ASP A 62 -9.88 -7.77 1.35
N THR A 63 -9.21 -7.50 2.48
CA THR A 63 -7.74 -7.45 2.53
C THR A 63 -7.13 -8.75 2.04
N LEU A 64 -7.66 -9.88 2.51
CA LEU A 64 -7.17 -11.19 2.11
C LEU A 64 -7.53 -11.50 0.65
N TYR A 65 -8.78 -11.24 0.25
CA TYR A 65 -9.29 -11.56 -1.08
C TYR A 65 -8.59 -10.78 -2.19
N TYR A 66 -8.42 -9.46 -2.02
CA TYR A 66 -7.77 -8.61 -3.02
C TYR A 66 -6.25 -8.60 -2.86
N GLY A 67 -5.73 -8.42 -1.64
CA GLY A 67 -4.31 -8.19 -1.39
C GLY A 67 -3.46 -9.46 -1.33
N PHE A 68 -4.00 -10.53 -0.75
CA PHE A 68 -3.31 -11.80 -0.52
C PHE A 68 -4.05 -13.02 -1.10
N PRO A 69 -4.51 -12.98 -2.36
CA PRO A 69 -5.26 -14.09 -2.96
C PRO A 69 -4.43 -15.38 -3.05
N ASN A 70 -3.10 -15.27 -3.03
CA ASN A 70 -2.14 -16.37 -2.95
C ASN A 70 -2.34 -17.27 -1.72
N LEU A 71 -2.94 -16.73 -0.65
CA LEU A 71 -3.23 -17.50 0.55
C LEU A 71 -4.47 -18.38 0.41
N MET A 72 -5.30 -18.23 -0.64
CA MET A 72 -6.42 -19.14 -0.87
C MET A 72 -5.94 -20.48 -1.42
N GLU A 73 -6.17 -21.56 -0.69
CA GLU A 73 -5.85 -22.93 -1.13
C GLU A 73 -7.15 -23.67 -1.49
N ASN A 74 -7.29 -24.10 -2.75
CA ASN A 74 -8.46 -24.85 -3.24
C ASN A 74 -9.81 -24.15 -2.95
N GLY A 75 -9.85 -22.81 -3.00
CA GLY A 75 -11.04 -22.02 -2.71
C GLY A 75 -11.41 -21.94 -1.23
N ARG A 76 -10.48 -22.28 -0.33
CA ARG A 76 -10.65 -22.15 1.12
C ARG A 76 -9.52 -21.31 1.72
N TRP A 77 -9.84 -20.67 2.84
CA TRP A 77 -8.92 -19.91 3.67
C TRP A 77 -8.18 -20.87 4.62
N PRO A 78 -6.83 -21.01 4.51
CA PRO A 78 -6.03 -21.86 5.39
C PRO A 78 -5.96 -21.34 6.82
N THR A 79 -5.37 -22.14 7.71
CA THR A 79 -5.11 -21.75 9.12
C THR A 79 -4.27 -20.48 9.25
N LEU A 80 -3.43 -20.15 8.26
CA LEU A 80 -2.66 -18.92 8.24
C LEU A 80 -3.54 -17.67 8.14
N THR A 81 -4.59 -17.72 7.31
CA THR A 81 -5.53 -16.60 7.16
C THR A 81 -6.43 -16.42 8.36
N ASP A 82 -6.74 -17.49 9.10
CA ASP A 82 -7.45 -17.41 10.38
C ASP A 82 -6.63 -16.66 11.45
N LYS A 83 -5.29 -16.76 11.40
CA LYS A 83 -4.41 -15.97 12.28
C LYS A 83 -4.38 -14.48 11.92
N MET A 84 -4.71 -14.13 10.68
CA MET A 84 -4.62 -12.76 10.18
C MET A 84 -5.95 -12.02 10.28
N ILE A 85 -7.03 -12.64 9.82
CA ILE A 85 -8.35 -12.02 9.71
C ILE A 85 -8.84 -11.46 11.05
N GLY A 86 -9.42 -10.26 11.03
CA GLY A 86 -9.95 -9.57 12.20
C GLY A 86 -8.90 -8.92 13.10
N ASN A 87 -7.60 -9.19 12.89
CA ASN A 87 -6.55 -8.53 13.66
C ASN A 87 -6.33 -7.10 13.17
N LYS A 88 -6.04 -6.22 14.13
CA LYS A 88 -5.62 -4.85 13.88
C LYS A 88 -4.11 -4.81 13.76
N ILE A 89 -3.62 -4.15 12.73
CA ILE A 89 -2.20 -3.87 12.57
C ILE A 89 -1.94 -2.38 12.44
N VAL A 90 -0.79 -1.97 12.96
CA VAL A 90 -0.29 -0.60 12.88
C VAL A 90 0.95 -0.62 11.98
N ALA A 91 0.87 0.09 10.87
CA ALA A 91 1.90 0.16 9.86
C ALA A 91 2.45 1.59 9.76
N HIS A 92 3.77 1.73 9.65
CA HIS A 92 4.42 3.00 9.42
C HIS A 92 4.59 3.22 7.93
N GLY A 93 4.36 4.43 7.45
CA GLY A 93 4.49 4.75 6.04
C GLY A 93 5.09 6.11 5.80
N SER A 94 5.36 6.37 4.53
CA SER A 94 5.78 7.67 4.05
C SER A 94 5.27 7.88 2.64
N THR A 95 4.85 9.10 2.32
CA THR A 95 4.50 9.52 0.97
C THR A 95 5.37 10.70 0.56
N LEU A 96 6.14 10.54 -0.51
CA LEU A 96 6.85 11.63 -1.16
C LEU A 96 5.98 12.17 -2.30
N PHE A 97 5.64 13.45 -2.20
CA PHE A 97 5.03 14.23 -3.27
C PHE A 97 6.11 15.07 -3.92
N LYS A 98 6.17 15.05 -5.26
CA LYS A 98 6.93 15.99 -6.07
C LYS A 98 6.01 16.59 -7.12
N TRP A 99 6.15 17.89 -7.35
CA TRP A 99 5.32 18.60 -8.32
C TRP A 99 6.17 19.50 -9.22
N ASP A 100 5.67 19.74 -10.44
CA ASP A 100 6.30 20.69 -11.35
C ASP A 100 5.97 22.14 -10.95
N CYS A 101 6.91 23.06 -11.18
CA CYS A 101 6.74 24.47 -10.81
C CYS A 101 6.00 25.32 -11.85
N VAL A 102 5.65 24.75 -13.01
CA VAL A 102 5.04 25.49 -14.13
C VAL A 102 3.51 25.40 -14.07
N ASN A 103 3.00 24.23 -13.71
CA ASN A 103 1.59 23.87 -13.69
C ASN A 103 1.11 23.50 -12.28
N ASP A 104 2.01 23.47 -11.29
CA ASP A 104 1.75 23.07 -9.90
C ASP A 104 1.07 21.70 -9.78
N ARG A 105 1.45 20.74 -10.64
CA ARG A 105 0.90 19.38 -10.66
C ARG A 105 1.88 18.36 -10.13
N VAL A 106 1.37 17.35 -9.43
CA VAL A 106 2.15 16.24 -8.88
C VAL A 106 2.67 15.36 -10.02
N THR A 107 3.99 15.32 -10.19
CA THR A 107 4.69 14.48 -11.18
C THR A 107 5.20 13.17 -10.58
N GLN A 108 5.46 13.13 -9.27
CA GLN A 108 5.84 11.89 -8.60
C GLN A 108 5.12 11.74 -7.26
N LEU A 109 4.63 10.53 -7.00
CA LEU A 109 3.91 10.16 -5.79
C LEU A 109 4.40 8.81 -5.29
N TYR A 110 5.47 8.80 -4.49
CA TYR A 110 6.01 7.55 -3.93
C TYR A 110 5.38 7.28 -2.57
N HIS A 111 4.45 6.33 -2.52
CA HIS A 111 3.83 5.88 -1.28
C HIS A 111 4.42 4.55 -0.84
N ARG A 112 4.85 4.44 0.42
CA ARG A 112 5.33 3.18 1.01
C ARG A 112 4.75 2.99 2.40
N VAL A 113 4.43 1.76 2.75
CA VAL A 113 3.89 1.35 4.06
C VAL A 113 4.55 0.03 4.49
N ASP A 114 5.14 -0.01 5.67
CA ASP A 114 5.73 -1.22 6.25
C ASP A 114 4.63 -2.18 6.74
N LEU A 115 4.29 -3.13 5.89
CA LEU A 115 3.39 -4.25 6.22
C LEU A 115 4.15 -5.43 6.81
N PHE A 116 5.45 -5.52 6.55
CA PHE A 116 6.29 -6.61 7.00
C PHE A 116 6.37 -6.67 8.53
N THR A 117 6.76 -5.56 9.17
CA THR A 117 6.95 -5.51 10.63
C THR A 117 5.69 -5.88 11.42
N PRO A 118 4.50 -5.31 11.13
CA PRO A 118 3.30 -5.70 11.85
C PRO A 118 2.89 -7.16 11.62
N LEU A 119 3.04 -7.68 10.40
CA LEU A 119 2.72 -9.08 10.10
C LEU A 119 3.70 -10.05 10.76
N LEU A 120 4.99 -9.71 10.84
CA LEU A 120 5.96 -10.49 11.58
C LEU A 120 5.63 -10.54 13.08
N LYS A 121 5.20 -9.41 13.67
CA LYS A 121 4.72 -9.37 15.06
C LYS A 121 3.46 -10.21 15.26
N LEU A 122 2.53 -10.18 14.30
CA LEU A 122 1.27 -10.90 14.37
C LEU A 122 1.46 -12.43 14.24
N LEU A 123 2.27 -12.86 13.27
CA LEU A 123 2.47 -14.28 12.93
C LEU A 123 3.58 -14.95 13.76
N GLY A 124 4.48 -14.14 14.32
CA GLY A 124 5.53 -14.58 15.24
C GLY A 124 6.70 -15.30 14.59
N ASN A 125 6.72 -15.44 13.26
CA ASN A 125 7.79 -16.12 12.53
C ASN A 125 7.92 -15.63 11.08
N LEU A 126 9.12 -15.74 10.52
CA LEU A 126 9.44 -15.25 9.16
C LEU A 126 8.87 -16.15 8.06
N GLU A 127 8.73 -17.46 8.31
CA GLU A 127 8.22 -18.43 7.33
C GLU A 127 6.78 -18.12 6.93
N ASP A 128 5.91 -17.89 7.91
CA ASP A 128 4.52 -17.49 7.67
C ASP A 128 4.43 -16.13 6.96
N VAL A 129 5.28 -15.16 7.32
CA VAL A 129 5.32 -13.85 6.62
C VAL A 129 5.79 -13.99 5.17
N ALA A 130 6.79 -14.82 4.91
CA ALA A 130 7.25 -15.09 3.56
C ALA A 130 6.13 -15.71 2.71
N ARG A 131 5.36 -16.64 3.28
CA ARG A 131 4.17 -17.22 2.63
C ARG A 131 3.09 -16.18 2.34
N VAL A 132 2.88 -15.21 3.23
CA VAL A 132 1.92 -14.12 3.00
C VAL A 132 2.26 -13.33 1.75
N PHE A 133 3.54 -13.00 1.55
CA PHE A 133 3.98 -12.18 0.42
C PHE A 133 4.35 -12.97 -0.84
N ASP A 134 4.39 -14.30 -0.78
CA ASP A 134 4.69 -15.15 -1.93
C ASP A 134 3.59 -15.06 -3.00
N ASN A 135 3.86 -14.41 -4.12
CA ASN A 135 2.91 -14.12 -5.20
C ASN A 135 1.68 -13.28 -4.77
N ALA A 136 1.82 -12.49 -3.70
CA ALA A 136 0.79 -11.55 -3.27
C ALA A 136 0.60 -10.40 -4.27
N LYS A 137 -0.59 -9.79 -4.25
CA LYS A 137 -0.88 -8.56 -5.01
C LYS A 137 -0.36 -7.31 -4.32
N ILE A 138 -0.10 -7.39 -3.01
CA ILE A 138 0.48 -6.32 -2.21
C ILE A 138 1.89 -6.72 -1.77
N SER A 139 2.85 -5.82 -1.95
CA SER A 139 4.24 -6.01 -1.50
C SER A 139 4.40 -5.77 0.01
N PRO A 140 5.53 -6.18 0.62
CA PRO A 140 5.87 -5.83 2.00
C PRO A 140 5.88 -4.33 2.30
N GLU A 141 6.10 -3.51 1.28
CA GLU A 141 6.08 -2.04 1.30
C GLU A 141 4.71 -1.43 0.96
N GLY A 142 3.65 -2.25 0.87
CA GLY A 142 2.28 -1.78 0.63
C GLY A 142 2.00 -1.34 -0.81
N LEU A 143 2.91 -1.64 -1.74
CA LEU A 143 2.74 -1.34 -3.16
C LEU A 143 1.91 -2.42 -3.86
N VAL A 144 1.16 -2.02 -4.88
CA VAL A 144 0.46 -2.98 -5.75
C VAL A 144 1.46 -3.58 -6.72
N ASN A 145 1.61 -4.91 -6.69
CA ASN A 145 2.40 -5.63 -7.66
C ASN A 145 1.63 -5.65 -8.99
N VAL A 146 2.15 -4.95 -10.00
CA VAL A 146 1.64 -5.03 -11.37
C VAL A 146 2.02 -6.42 -11.90
N THR A 147 1.07 -7.35 -11.90
CA THR A 147 1.25 -8.60 -12.64
C THR A 147 1.03 -8.31 -14.10
N GLU A 148 2.06 -8.50 -14.94
CA GLU A 148 1.89 -8.64 -16.39
C GLU A 148 0.88 -9.77 -16.62
N THR A 149 -0.28 -9.43 -17.17
CA THR A 149 -1.29 -10.38 -17.68
C THR A 149 -0.88 -10.94 -19.03
#